data_AF-A0A965E6F2-F1
#
_entry.id   AF-A0A965E6F2-F1
#
_cell.length_a   1.000
_cell.length_b   1.000
_cell.length_c   1.000
_cell.angle_alpha   90.00
_cell.angle_beta   90.00
_cell.angle_gamma   90.00
#
_symmetry.space_group_name_H-M   'P 1'
#
loop_
_entity.id
_entity.type
_entity.pdbx_description
1 polymer ?
#
loop_
_entity_poly.entity_id
_entity_poly.type
_entity_poly.pdbx_seq_one_letter_code
_entity_poly.pdbx_strand_id
1 'polypeptide(L)' 'MTRSEKLLAAVLVVAGVSHFLNPDFFDVIVPPWAPGSARFATYASGVAEVLVGLGIMVARTRRFALWSAAALFVAVY' A
#
# COMPACT_ATOMS: atom_id res chain seq x y z
N MET A 1 -18.01 -9.51 -1.63
CA MET A 1 -16.63 -9.16 -2.02
C MET A 1 -16.37 -9.83 -3.35
N THR A 2 -16.09 -9.08 -4.40
CA THR A 2 -15.87 -9.61 -5.76
C THR A 2 -14.53 -10.36 -5.84
N ARG A 3 -14.28 -11.10 -6.93
CA ARG A 3 -12.97 -11.74 -7.15
C ARG A 3 -11.85 -10.71 -7.22
N SER A 4 -12.08 -9.59 -7.93
CA SER A 4 -11.12 -8.50 -8.06
C SER A 4 -10.80 -7.84 -6.71
N GLU A 5 -11.80 -7.63 -5.85
CA GLU A 5 -11.56 -7.09 -4.50
C GLU A 5 -10.70 -8.01 -3.64
N LYS A 6 -10.89 -9.34 -3.75
CA LYS A 6 -10.05 -10.33 -3.04
C LYS A 6 -8.60 -10.31 -3.54
N LEU A 7 -8.42 -10.27 -4.86
CA LEU A 7 -7.09 -10.20 -5.47
C LEU A 7 -6.39 -8.89 -5.09
N LEU A 8 -7.07 -7.76 -5.18
CA LEU A 8 -6.52 -6.46 -4.80
C LEU A 8 -6.10 -6.44 -3.32
N ALA A 9 -6.97 -6.93 -2.42
CA ALA A 9 -6.63 -7.01 -1.00
C ALA A 9 -5.39 -7.88 -0.75
N ALA A 10 -5.31 -9.05 -1.39
CA ALA A 10 -4.15 -9.93 -1.26
C ALA A 10 -2.86 -9.29 -1.79
N VAL A 11 -2.92 -8.67 -2.98
CA VAL A 11 -1.76 -7.98 -3.57
C VAL A 11 -1.28 -6.85 -2.68
N LEU A 12 -2.18 -5.99 -2.18
CA LEU A 12 -1.82 -4.87 -1.31
C LEU A 12 -1.21 -5.35 0.02
N VAL A 13 -1.75 -6.40 0.64
CA VAL A 13 -1.16 -6.94 1.87
C VAL A 13 0.23 -7.52 1.59
N VAL A 14 0.40 -8.28 0.52
CA VAL A 14 1.70 -8.90 0.17
C VAL A 14 2.74 -7.83 -0.21
N ALA A 15 2.35 -6.83 -1.01
CA ALA A 15 3.19 -5.70 -1.36
C ALA A 15 3.55 -4.87 -0.12
N GLY A 16 2.58 -4.60 0.75
CA GLY A 16 2.82 -3.82 1.95
C GLY A 16 3.78 -4.54 2.91
N VAL A 17 3.66 -5.87 3.05
CA VAL A 17 4.61 -6.68 3.81
C VAL A 17 6.01 -6.69 3.16
N SER A 18 6.10 -6.74 1.83
CA SER A 18 7.39 -6.79 1.15
C SER A 18 8.21 -5.50 1.33
N HIS A 19 7.57 -4.34 1.53
CA HIS A 19 8.24 -3.10 1.94
C HIS A 19 9.02 -3.24 3.26
N PHE A 20 8.63 -4.15 4.15
CA PHE A 20 9.37 -4.41 5.40
C PHE A 20 10.43 -5.52 5.24
N LEU A 21 10.18 -6.48 4.35
CA LEU A 21 11.08 -7.62 4.13
C LEU A 21 12.28 -7.26 3.25
N ASN A 22 12.11 -6.39 2.26
CA ASN A 22 13.17 -5.97 1.35
C ASN A 22 13.11 -4.46 1.10
N PRO A 23 13.31 -3.64 2.14
CA PRO A 23 13.07 -2.20 2.03
C PRO A 23 14.06 -1.51 1.10
N ASP A 24 15.28 -2.02 0.93
CA ASP A 24 16.32 -1.44 0.05
C ASP A 24 15.90 -1.40 -1.42
N PHE A 25 15.14 -2.41 -1.87
CA PHE A 25 14.58 -2.41 -3.22
C PHE A 25 13.58 -1.27 -3.44
N PHE A 26 12.83 -0.88 -2.40
CA PHE A 26 11.86 0.20 -2.49
C PHE A 26 12.50 1.56 -2.26
N ASP A 27 13.49 1.67 -1.37
CA ASP A 27 14.17 2.93 -1.09
C ASP A 27 14.78 3.55 -2.36
N VAL A 28 15.31 2.73 -3.29
CA VAL A 28 15.94 3.23 -4.52
C VAL A 28 14.95 3.81 -5.53
N ILE A 29 13.66 3.46 -5.43
CA ILE A 29 12.61 4.02 -6.30
C ILE A 29 11.90 5.22 -5.67
N VAL A 30 12.13 5.50 -4.37
CA VAL A 30 11.56 6.67 -3.72
C VAL A 30 12.11 7.95 -4.35
N PRO A 31 11.26 8.85 -4.87
CA PRO A 31 11.73 10.09 -5.47
C PRO A 31 12.42 11.02 -4.45
N PRO A 32 13.44 11.79 -4.84
CA PRO A 32 14.13 12.71 -3.93
C PRO A 32 13.26 13.81 -3.33
N TRP A 33 12.11 14.11 -3.96
CA TRP A 33 11.16 15.10 -3.47
C TRP A 33 10.22 14.56 -2.37
N ALA A 34 10.19 13.23 -2.16
CA ALA A 34 9.33 12.63 -1.15
C ALA A 34 9.71 13.14 0.26
N PRO A 35 8.73 13.46 1.11
CA PRO A 35 9.01 13.98 2.44
C PRO A 35 9.68 12.92 3.32
N GLY A 36 10.71 13.32 4.07
CA GLY A 36 11.46 12.46 4.96
C GLY A 36 12.56 11.65 4.25
N SER A 37 13.03 10.57 4.88
CA SER A 37 14.00 9.66 4.27
C SER A 37 13.31 8.65 3.35
N ALA A 38 14.02 8.13 2.34
CA ALA A 38 13.54 7.04 1.49
C ALA A 38 13.00 5.86 2.32
N ARG A 39 13.75 5.44 3.35
CA ARG A 39 13.32 4.39 4.28
C ARG A 39 11.99 4.68 4.98
N PHE A 40 11.81 5.92 5.40
CA PHE A 40 10.56 6.35 6.04
C PHE A 40 9.39 6.26 5.05
N ALA A 41 9.57 6.75 3.82
CA ALA A 41 8.55 6.65 2.78
C ALA A 41 8.21 5.19 2.44
N THR A 42 9.22 4.32 2.31
CA THR A 42 9.06 2.87 2.10
C THR A 42 8.19 2.23 3.19
N TYR A 43 8.51 2.46 4.47
CA TYR A 43 7.72 1.89 5.55
C TYR A 43 6.33 2.51 5.68
N ALA A 44 6.19 3.82 5.46
CA ALA A 44 4.90 4.49 5.47
C ALA A 44 3.97 3.94 4.37
N SER A 45 4.51 3.74 3.16
CA SER A 45 3.81 3.07 2.05
C SER A 45 3.40 1.65 2.43
N GLY A 46 4.33 0.86 2.99
CA GLY A 46 4.06 -0.50 3.44
C GLY A 46 2.93 -0.60 4.47
N VAL A 47 2.91 0.29 5.47
CA VAL A 47 1.80 0.37 6.44
C VAL A 47 0.49 0.73 5.72
N ALA A 48 0.51 1.73 4.84
CA ALA A 48 -0.67 2.17 4.11
C ALA A 48 -1.27 1.04 3.26
N GLU A 49 -0.44 0.33 2.49
CA GLU A 49 -0.86 -0.81 1.66
C GLU A 49 -1.48 -1.94 2.49
N VAL A 50 -0.84 -2.34 3.61
CA VAL A 50 -1.40 -3.37 4.50
C VAL A 50 -2.75 -2.93 5.07
N LEU A 51 -2.85 -1.71 5.59
CA LEU A 51 -4.10 -1.19 6.17
C LEU A 51 -5.22 -1.10 5.14
N VAL A 52 -4.91 -0.67 3.91
CA VAL A 52 -5.88 -0.62 2.82
C VAL A 52 -6.31 -2.04 2.44
N GLY A 53 -5.38 -2.97 2.26
CA GLY A 53 -5.69 -4.37 1.93
C GLY A 53 -6.59 -5.04 2.97
N LEU A 54 -6.27 -4.89 4.26
CA LEU A 54 -7.11 -5.36 5.37
C LEU A 54 -8.46 -4.61 5.41
N GLY A 55 -8.46 -3.31 5.15
CA GLY A 55 -9.65 -2.46 5.09
C GLY A 55 -10.63 -2.87 3.99
N ILE A 56 -10.14 -3.42 2.86
CA ILE A 56 -11.00 -4.00 1.81
C ILE A 56 -11.71 -5.25 2.33
N MET A 57 -11.08 -6.07 3.18
CA MET A 57 -11.67 -7.31 3.69
C MET A 57 -12.88 -7.04 4.60
N VAL A 58 -12.88 -5.93 5.34
CA VAL A 58 -13.95 -5.53 6.26
C VAL A 58 -15.07 -4.78 5.51
N ALA A 59 -16.29 -5.34 5.51
CA ALA A 59 -17.42 -4.80 4.74
C ALA A 59 -17.75 -3.33 5.06
N ARG A 60 -17.59 -2.91 6.32
CA ARG A 60 -17.87 -1.53 6.77
C ARG A 60 -16.89 -0.50 6.20
N THR A 61 -15.63 -0.87 5.98
CA THR A 61 -14.57 0.04 5.51
C THR A 61 -14.25 -0.11 4.04
N ARG A 62 -14.74 -1.17 3.39
CA ARG A 62 -14.36 -1.54 2.01
C ARG A 62 -14.44 -0.41 1.01
N ARG A 63 -15.55 0.34 0.97
CA ARG A 63 -15.70 1.44 0.00
C ARG A 63 -14.63 2.50 0.20
N PHE A 64 -14.34 2.87 1.45
CA PHE A 64 -13.28 3.83 1.77
C PHE A 64 -11.92 3.25 1.39
N ALA A 65 -11.63 2.01 1.76
CA ALA A 65 -10.38 1.35 1.43
C ALA A 65 -10.14 1.24 -0.08
N LEU A 66 -11.16 0.97 -0.90
CA LEU A 66 -11.02 0.96 -2.36
C LEU A 66 -10.67 2.35 -2.92
N TRP A 67 -11.24 3.42 -2.38
CA TRP A 67 -10.84 4.79 -2.73
C TRP A 67 -9.43 5.11 -2.24
N SER A 68 -9.05 4.66 -1.04
CA SER A 68 -7.69 4.78 -0.52
C SER A 68 -6.68 4.02 -1.38
N ALA A 69 -7.03 2.84 -1.91
CA ALA A 69 -6.19 2.10 -2.85
C ALA A 69 -5.94 2.91 -4.13
N ALA A 70 -7.01 3.50 -4.71
CA ALA A 70 -6.87 4.37 -5.87
C ALA A 70 -5.99 5.60 -5.59
N ALA A 71 -6.18 6.26 -4.45
CA ALA A 71 -5.36 7.39 -4.03
C ALA A 71 -3.89 6.99 -3.79
N LEU A 72 -3.65 5.83 -3.19
CA LEU A 72 -2.32 5.29 -2.96
C LEU A 72 -1.61 5.03 -4.29
N PHE A 73 -2.27 4.43 -5.27
CA PHE A 73 -1.69 4.22 -6.59
C PHE A 73 -1.33 5.54 -7.29
N VAL A 74 -2.17 6.57 -7.20
CA VAL A 74 -1.84 7.91 -7.73
C VAL A 74 -0.65 8.56 -7.00
N ALA A 75 -0.45 8.25 -5.72
CA ALA A 75 0.64 8.82 -4.94
C ALA A 75 2.01 8.16 -5.24
N VAL A 76 2.02 6.89 -5.68
CA VAL A 76 3.25 6.10 -5.85
C VAL A 76 3.63 5.79 -7.31
N TYR A 77 2.74 6.04 -8.27
CA TYR A 77 3.00 5.93 -9.72
C TYR A 77 2.95 7.28 -10.42
#